data_AF-A0A846LDW5-F1
#
_entry.id   AF-A0A846LDW5-F1
#
_cell.length_a   1.000
_cell.length_b   1.000
_cell.length_c   1.000
_cell.angle_alpha   90.00
_cell.angle_beta   90.00
_cell.angle_gamma   90.00
#
_symmetry.space_group_name_H-M   'P 1'
#
loop_
_entity.id
_entity.type
_entity.pdbx_description
1 polymer ?
#
loop_
_entity_poly.entity_id
_entity_poly.type
_entity_poly.pdbx_seq_one_letter_code
_entity_poly.pdbx_strand_id
1 'polypeptide(L)'
;MTIFFTLSGYLITGIIRREVEQTGGFSYRRFYRNRALRLLPALVAVLAVFAVVELATNLAGQAQRVWSTIAIGLLYLADVPRLPIADNMSHLWTLAVEEQFYLVWPTALLLAIRRGRVRRLLIWGGSLWLVSCLALLAVVPEGPLHLYQLPTTWVITMLAGAALNLYRDRLPAAGPWAATAAGLALGGMCFLPEAKEQAATYLVGAPLTGLASAVLISFAIRRAAVSGGLVPLRWLGLISYAAYLWNFPVLSWLVASMDNDPWAALLSLPATVAMATLSWFAIERPALAWKRRLDHRHQHTALVGRSAAVDGPPVPSSEHEPRLGLPAG
;
A
#
# COMPACT_ATOMS: atom_id res chain seq x y z
N MET A 1 3.31 -6.50 -9.43
CA MET A 1 3.88 -5.24 -8.92
C MET A 1 3.10 -4.00 -9.35
N THR A 2 2.93 -3.71 -10.65
CA THR A 2 2.26 -2.49 -11.15
C THR A 2 0.82 -2.34 -10.64
N ILE A 3 0.04 -3.43 -10.66
CA ILE A 3 -1.32 -3.46 -10.07
C ILE A 3 -1.27 -3.09 -8.58
N PHE A 4 -0.31 -3.62 -7.83
CA PHE A 4 -0.14 -3.33 -6.41
C PHE A 4 0.10 -1.83 -6.19
N PHE A 5 1.04 -1.21 -6.91
CA PHE A 5 1.30 0.22 -6.79
C PHE A 5 0.15 1.11 -7.22
N THR A 6 -0.52 0.80 -8.34
CA THR A 6 -1.71 1.55 -8.74
C THR A 6 -2.83 1.41 -7.70
N LEU A 7 -3.01 0.21 -7.12
CA LEU A 7 -3.97 0.01 -6.04
C LEU A 7 -3.57 0.81 -4.78
N SER A 8 -2.29 0.82 -4.41
CA SER A 8 -1.75 1.60 -3.28
C SER A 8 -2.08 3.07 -3.45
N GLY A 9 -1.75 3.67 -4.60
CA GLY A 9 -2.08 5.06 -4.93
C GLY A 9 -3.58 5.36 -4.90
N TYR A 10 -4.41 4.43 -5.39
CA TYR A 10 -5.87 4.56 -5.33
C TYR A 10 -6.39 4.54 -3.89
N LEU A 11 -5.95 3.58 -3.07
CA LEU A 11 -6.43 3.38 -1.72
C LEU A 11 -6.01 4.51 -0.77
N ILE A 12 -4.73 4.90 -0.80
CA ILE A 12 -4.23 5.96 0.07
C ILE A 12 -4.93 7.29 -0.20
N THR A 13 -5.07 7.64 -1.48
CA THR A 13 -5.78 8.85 -1.91
C THR A 13 -7.22 8.85 -1.45
N GLY A 14 -7.92 7.70 -1.58
CA GLY A 14 -9.29 7.56 -1.10
C GLY A 14 -9.43 7.61 0.42
N ILE A 15 -8.46 7.11 1.19
CA ILE A 15 -8.45 7.21 2.65
C ILE A 15 -8.32 8.68 3.08
N ILE A 16 -7.31 9.39 2.56
CA ILE A 16 -7.05 10.80 2.89
C ILE A 16 -8.25 11.67 2.51
N ARG A 17 -8.72 11.54 1.25
CA ARG A 17 -9.85 12.32 0.74
C ARG A 17 -11.10 12.15 1.62
N ARG A 18 -11.46 10.91 1.94
CA ARG A 18 -12.64 10.63 2.79
C ARG A 18 -12.49 11.18 4.20
N GLU A 19 -11.31 11.06 4.82
CA GLU A 19 -11.08 11.58 6.17
C GLU A 19 -11.19 13.12 6.20
N VAL A 20 -10.64 13.79 5.19
CA VAL A 20 -10.76 15.25 5.03
C VAL A 20 -12.20 15.68 4.80
N GLU A 21 -12.92 14.98 3.92
CA GLU A 21 -14.35 15.26 3.65
C GLU A 21 -15.22 15.06 4.90
N GLN A 22 -14.91 14.06 5.74
CA GLN A 22 -15.70 13.72 6.92
C GLN A 22 -15.37 14.55 8.17
N THR A 23 -14.11 14.96 8.35
CA THR A 23 -13.63 15.56 9.61
C THR A 23 -13.09 16.98 9.44
N GLY A 24 -12.93 17.47 8.21
CA GLY A 24 -12.25 18.74 7.92
C GLY A 24 -10.72 18.70 8.11
N GLY A 25 -10.17 17.57 8.57
CA GLY A 25 -8.75 17.39 8.87
C GLY A 25 -8.21 16.02 8.50
N PHE A 26 -6.96 15.73 8.86
CA PHE A 26 -6.33 14.43 8.64
C PHE A 26 -5.39 14.11 9.80
N SER A 27 -5.55 12.93 10.40
CA SER A 27 -4.72 12.48 11.52
C SER A 27 -3.60 11.54 11.07
N TYR A 28 -2.39 12.09 10.92
CA TYR A 28 -1.19 11.32 10.59
C TYR A 28 -0.94 10.18 11.60
N ARG A 29 -1.11 10.45 12.91
CA ARG A 29 -0.93 9.44 13.95
C ARG A 29 -1.86 8.25 13.76
N ARG A 30 -3.14 8.49 13.47
CA ARG A 30 -4.13 7.43 13.21
C ARG A 30 -3.78 6.67 11.95
N PHE A 31 -3.40 7.39 10.90
CA PHE A 31 -3.02 6.83 9.61
C PHE A 31 -1.83 5.84 9.75
N TYR A 32 -0.70 6.29 10.28
CA TYR A 32 0.50 5.44 10.41
C TYR A 32 0.30 4.31 11.40
N ARG A 33 -0.39 4.53 12.53
CA ARG A 33 -0.72 3.45 13.48
C ARG A 33 -1.54 2.34 12.80
N ASN A 34 -2.56 2.72 12.04
CA ASN A 34 -3.46 1.78 11.38
C ASN A 34 -2.78 0.98 10.28
N ARG A 35 -1.71 1.52 9.69
CA ARG A 35 -0.87 0.88 8.69
C ARG A 35 0.20 -0.01 9.33
N ALA A 36 0.88 0.49 10.37
CA ALA A 36 1.82 -0.29 11.18
C ALA A 36 1.18 -1.58 11.70
N LEU A 37 -0.02 -1.51 12.30
CA LEU A 37 -0.75 -2.69 12.78
C LEU A 37 -1.23 -3.65 11.67
N ARG A 38 -1.21 -3.20 10.41
CA ARG A 38 -1.58 -4.03 9.26
C ARG A 38 -0.38 -4.72 8.64
N LEU A 39 0.78 -4.05 8.57
CA LEU A 39 1.95 -4.51 7.81
C LEU A 39 3.06 -5.08 8.70
N LEU A 40 3.43 -4.36 9.77
CA LEU A 40 4.60 -4.73 10.58
C LEU A 40 4.51 -6.13 11.21
N PRO A 41 3.37 -6.61 11.74
CA PRO A 41 3.33 -7.92 12.39
C PRO A 41 3.79 -9.07 11.48
N ALA A 42 3.30 -9.11 10.23
CA ALA A 42 3.68 -10.17 9.30
C ALA A 42 5.12 -9.98 8.77
N LEU A 43 5.54 -8.73 8.54
CA LEU A 43 6.91 -8.42 8.13
C LEU A 43 7.92 -8.88 9.19
N VAL A 44 7.70 -8.52 10.46
CA VAL A 44 8.56 -8.93 11.59
C VAL A 44 8.60 -10.45 11.71
N ALA A 45 7.46 -11.13 11.52
CA ALA A 45 7.40 -12.58 11.60
C ALA A 45 8.22 -13.27 10.50
N VAL A 46 8.10 -12.81 9.26
CA VAL A 46 8.86 -13.34 8.12
C VAL A 46 10.35 -13.10 8.32
N LEU A 47 10.74 -11.89 8.75
CA LEU A 47 12.14 -11.57 9.06
C LEU A 47 12.69 -12.40 10.21
N ALA A 48 11.88 -12.66 11.24
CA ALA A 48 12.27 -13.50 12.38
C ALA A 48 12.48 -14.95 11.97
N VAL A 49 11.55 -15.53 11.19
CA VAL A 49 11.70 -16.91 10.67
C VAL A 49 12.89 -16.99 9.72
N PHE A 50 13.08 -15.99 8.86
CA PHE A 50 14.26 -15.89 8.02
C PHE A 50 15.56 -15.89 8.83
N ALA A 51 15.63 -15.07 9.87
CA ALA A 51 16.79 -15.03 10.76
C ALA A 51 17.06 -16.37 11.43
N VAL A 52 16.02 -17.03 11.94
CA VAL A 52 16.14 -18.34 12.60
C VAL A 52 16.65 -19.40 11.62
N VAL A 53 16.08 -19.48 10.42
CA VAL A 53 16.49 -20.47 9.42
C VAL A 53 17.93 -20.22 8.98
N GLU A 54 18.27 -19.01 8.54
CA GLU A 54 19.62 -18.73 8.02
C GLU A 54 20.70 -18.81 9.10
N LEU A 55 20.43 -18.37 10.33
CA LEU A 55 21.43 -18.48 11.41
C LEU A 55 21.62 -19.92 11.90
N ALA A 56 20.57 -20.75 11.89
CA ALA A 56 20.65 -22.11 12.40
C ALA A 56 21.16 -23.12 11.36
N THR A 57 20.77 -22.97 10.09
CA THR A 57 21.07 -23.95 9.05
C THR A 57 21.89 -23.37 7.90
N ASN A 58 21.91 -22.04 7.74
CA ASN A 58 22.47 -21.34 6.58
C ASN A 58 22.00 -21.96 5.26
N LEU A 59 20.73 -22.40 5.21
CA LEU A 59 20.19 -23.21 4.12
C LEU A 59 20.34 -22.52 2.75
N ALA A 60 20.09 -21.21 2.67
CA ALA A 60 20.26 -20.46 1.43
C ALA A 60 21.63 -19.77 1.31
N GLY A 61 22.56 -20.02 2.23
CA GLY A 61 23.89 -19.42 2.24
C GLY A 61 23.90 -17.92 2.57
N GLN A 62 22.91 -17.42 3.32
CA GLN A 62 22.72 -15.98 3.55
C GLN A 62 22.85 -15.53 5.03
N ALA A 63 23.38 -16.39 5.91
CA ALA A 63 23.56 -16.10 7.34
C ALA A 63 24.28 -14.77 7.63
N GLN A 64 25.30 -14.44 6.83
CA GLN A 64 26.09 -13.21 6.93
C GLN A 64 25.28 -11.94 6.65
N ARG A 65 24.16 -12.03 5.93
CA ARG A 65 23.28 -10.90 5.58
C ARG A 65 22.06 -10.79 6.50
N VAL A 66 21.93 -11.62 7.55
CA VAL A 66 20.72 -11.66 8.38
C VAL A 66 20.43 -10.33 9.04
N TRP A 67 21.41 -9.77 9.77
CA TRP A 67 21.21 -8.53 10.52
C TRP A 67 21.01 -7.31 9.61
N SER A 68 21.76 -7.23 8.51
CA SER A 68 21.55 -6.17 7.52
C SER A 68 20.17 -6.27 6.88
N THR A 69 19.71 -7.47 6.54
CA THR A 69 18.37 -7.71 5.97
C THR A 69 17.25 -7.30 6.91
N ILE A 70 17.36 -7.63 8.20
CA ILE A 70 16.40 -7.18 9.22
C ILE A 70 16.37 -5.66 9.28
N ALA A 71 17.54 -5.01 9.39
CA ALA A 71 17.62 -3.55 9.48
C ALA A 71 17.05 -2.87 8.23
N ILE A 72 17.48 -3.30 7.04
CA ILE A 72 17.03 -2.77 5.74
C ILE A 72 15.53 -2.97 5.56
N GLY A 73 15.00 -4.16 5.89
CA GLY A 73 13.59 -4.49 5.79
C GLY A 73 12.71 -3.65 6.73
N LEU A 74 13.13 -3.46 7.99
CA LEU A 74 12.39 -2.68 8.98
C LEU A 74 12.49 -1.17 8.76
N LEU A 75 13.60 -0.69 8.20
CA LEU A 75 13.80 0.71 7.84
C LEU A 75 13.22 1.07 6.47
N TYR A 76 12.66 0.10 5.74
CA TYR A 76 12.11 0.29 4.40
C TYR A 76 13.15 0.89 3.43
N LEU A 77 14.34 0.29 3.40
CA LEU A 77 15.48 0.70 2.56
C LEU A 77 15.85 -0.35 1.50
N ALA A 78 15.02 -1.38 1.30
CA ALA A 78 15.32 -2.49 0.40
C ALA A 78 15.39 -2.09 -1.10
N ASP A 79 14.94 -0.89 -1.43
CA ASP A 79 15.05 -0.26 -2.75
C ASP A 79 16.36 0.50 -2.98
N VAL A 80 17.14 0.77 -1.91
CA VAL A 80 18.40 1.51 -2.00
C VAL A 80 19.48 0.62 -2.63
N PRO A 81 20.07 1.03 -3.77
CA PRO A 81 21.09 0.24 -4.44
C PRO A 81 22.29 -0.06 -3.53
N ARG A 82 22.89 -1.24 -3.71
CA ARG A 82 24.14 -1.69 -3.05
C ARG A 82 24.03 -1.94 -1.54
N LEU A 83 22.84 -1.84 -0.94
CA LEU A 83 22.65 -2.30 0.43
C LEU A 83 22.68 -3.84 0.49
N PRO A 84 23.34 -4.44 1.50
CA PRO A 84 23.54 -5.89 1.58
C PRO A 84 22.30 -6.61 2.12
N ILE A 85 21.22 -6.62 1.33
CA ILE A 85 20.02 -7.40 1.62
C ILE A 85 20.20 -8.85 1.11
N ALA A 86 19.57 -9.81 1.80
CA ALA A 86 19.52 -11.19 1.35
C ALA A 86 18.67 -11.31 0.08
N ASP A 87 19.12 -12.13 -0.87
CA ASP A 87 18.50 -12.24 -2.20
C ASP A 87 17.05 -12.78 -2.10
N ASN A 88 16.81 -13.67 -1.12
CA ASN A 88 15.48 -14.21 -0.81
C ASN A 88 14.55 -13.24 -0.07
N MET A 89 15.06 -12.06 0.31
CA MET A 89 14.32 -10.94 0.88
C MET A 89 14.34 -9.70 -0.03
N SER A 90 14.94 -9.81 -1.21
CA SER A 90 15.12 -8.68 -2.13
C SER A 90 13.78 -8.06 -2.51
N HIS A 91 12.70 -8.85 -2.66
CA HIS A 91 11.36 -8.41 -3.03
C HIS A 91 10.76 -7.35 -2.10
N LEU A 92 11.28 -7.18 -0.88
CA LEU A 92 10.87 -6.13 0.07
C LEU A 92 11.06 -4.70 -0.49
N TRP A 93 11.84 -4.52 -1.55
CA TRP A 93 11.99 -3.23 -2.23
C TRP A 93 10.63 -2.64 -2.64
N THR A 94 9.66 -3.45 -3.09
CA THR A 94 8.34 -2.90 -3.47
C THR A 94 7.58 -2.37 -2.25
N LEU A 95 7.76 -3.01 -1.10
CA LEU A 95 7.16 -2.54 0.15
C LEU A 95 7.83 -1.24 0.61
N ALA A 96 9.16 -1.13 0.46
CA ALA A 96 9.91 0.07 0.77
C ALA A 96 9.46 1.28 -0.08
N VAL A 97 9.37 1.12 -1.40
CA VAL A 97 8.84 2.14 -2.32
C VAL A 97 7.43 2.57 -1.93
N GLU A 98 6.58 1.63 -1.52
CA GLU A 98 5.24 1.94 -1.05
C GLU A 98 5.25 2.81 0.22
N GLU A 99 6.00 2.44 1.25
CA GLU A 99 6.08 3.26 2.48
C GLU A 99 6.65 4.66 2.22
N GLN A 100 7.68 4.77 1.39
CA GLN A 100 8.25 6.08 1.03
C GLN A 100 7.24 6.97 0.31
N PHE A 101 6.44 6.42 -0.61
CA PHE A 101 5.33 7.17 -1.20
C PHE A 101 4.33 7.62 -0.14
N TYR A 102 4.08 6.78 0.87
CA TYR A 102 3.11 7.06 1.93
C TYR A 102 3.62 8.07 2.95
N LEU A 103 4.92 8.30 3.03
CA LEU A 103 5.50 9.41 3.81
C LEU A 103 5.22 10.76 3.14
N VAL A 104 5.36 10.84 1.82
CA VAL A 104 5.27 12.09 1.05
C VAL A 104 3.84 12.42 0.64
N TRP A 105 3.11 11.42 0.14
CA TRP A 105 1.82 11.61 -0.54
C TRP A 105 0.72 12.24 0.34
N PRO A 106 0.52 11.85 1.62
CA PRO A 106 -0.52 12.46 2.44
C PRO A 106 -0.35 13.97 2.58
N THR A 107 0.86 14.44 2.85
CA THR A 107 1.15 15.87 2.99
C THR A 107 0.98 16.61 1.66
N ALA A 108 1.50 16.05 0.57
CA ALA A 108 1.36 16.62 -0.77
C ALA A 108 -0.11 16.75 -1.18
N LEU A 109 -0.89 15.68 -1.00
CA LEU A 109 -2.31 15.65 -1.34
C LEU A 109 -3.13 16.61 -0.46
N LEU A 110 -2.88 16.66 0.85
CA LEU A 110 -3.58 17.57 1.77
C LEU A 110 -3.36 19.04 1.39
N LEU A 111 -2.12 19.41 1.09
CA LEU A 111 -1.81 20.76 0.63
C LEU A 111 -2.50 21.07 -0.69
N ALA A 112 -2.49 20.11 -1.62
CA ALA A 112 -3.14 20.27 -2.92
C ALA A 112 -4.67 20.39 -2.82
N ILE A 113 -5.32 19.61 -1.93
CA ILE A 113 -6.75 19.71 -1.64
C ILE A 113 -7.07 21.09 -1.07
N ARG A 114 -6.37 21.53 -0.02
CA ARG A 114 -6.62 22.83 0.64
C ARG A 114 -6.42 24.03 -0.29
N ARG A 115 -5.53 23.91 -1.28
CA ARG A 115 -5.25 24.98 -2.25
C ARG A 115 -6.07 24.85 -3.54
N GLY A 116 -6.92 23.82 -3.70
CA GLY A 116 -7.63 23.55 -4.95
C GLY A 116 -6.71 23.21 -6.14
N ARG A 117 -5.51 22.69 -5.88
CA ARG A 117 -4.42 22.47 -6.86
C ARG A 117 -4.13 20.99 -7.14
N VAL A 118 -5.08 20.08 -6.86
CA VAL A 118 -4.89 18.63 -7.06
C VAL A 118 -4.47 18.27 -8.49
N ARG A 119 -5.07 18.90 -9.51
CA ARG A 119 -4.65 18.71 -10.91
C ARG A 119 -3.19 19.10 -11.13
N ARG A 120 -2.74 20.21 -10.53
CA ARG A 120 -1.34 20.66 -10.64
C ARG A 120 -0.42 19.65 -9.95
N LEU A 121 -0.77 19.14 -8.76
CA LEU A 121 0.04 18.13 -8.07
C LEU A 121 0.29 16.90 -8.95
N LEU A 122 -0.73 16.39 -9.64
CA LEU A 122 -0.57 15.25 -10.55
C LEU A 122 0.31 15.58 -11.77
N ILE A 123 0.14 16.76 -12.35
CA ILE A 123 0.99 17.23 -13.47
C ILE A 123 2.44 17.36 -13.02
N TRP A 124 2.70 18.07 -11.91
CA TRP A 124 4.04 18.23 -11.37
C TRP A 124 4.67 16.88 -10.98
N GLY A 125 3.89 15.97 -10.38
CA GLY A 125 4.35 14.62 -10.05
C GLY A 125 4.74 13.82 -11.29
N GLY A 126 3.91 13.88 -12.35
CA GLY A 126 4.22 13.23 -13.63
C GLY A 126 5.42 13.86 -14.35
N SER A 127 5.55 15.19 -14.32
CA SER A 127 6.70 15.90 -14.88
C SER A 127 7.99 15.57 -14.12
N LEU A 128 7.94 15.58 -12.79
CA LEU A 128 9.09 15.22 -11.95
C LEU A 128 9.51 13.76 -12.17
N TRP A 129 8.54 12.86 -12.29
CA TRP A 129 8.78 11.48 -12.69
C TRP A 129 9.52 11.39 -14.03
N LEU A 130 9.01 12.06 -15.07
CA LEU A 130 9.60 12.02 -16.41
C LEU A 130 11.03 12.56 -16.41
N VAL A 131 11.24 13.71 -15.78
CA VAL A 131 12.58 14.33 -15.66
C VAL A 131 13.52 13.40 -14.89
N SER A 132 13.08 12.82 -13.77
CA SER A 132 13.89 11.88 -12.99
C SER A 132 14.23 10.63 -13.78
N CYS A 133 13.27 10.06 -14.52
CA CYS A 133 13.47 8.85 -15.32
C CYS A 133 14.46 9.10 -16.47
N LEU A 134 14.32 10.22 -17.18
CA LEU A 134 15.25 10.63 -18.24
C LEU A 134 16.66 10.91 -17.70
N ALA A 135 16.76 11.63 -16.56
CA ALA A 135 18.05 11.90 -15.93
C ALA A 135 18.75 10.61 -15.49
N LEU A 136 18.01 9.66 -14.91
CA LEU A 136 18.57 8.38 -14.48
C LEU A 136 19.00 7.51 -15.67
N LEU A 137 18.21 7.48 -16.76
CA LEU A 137 18.60 6.80 -17.99
C LEU A 137 19.85 7.41 -18.64
N ALA A 138 20.08 8.71 -18.46
CA ALA A 138 21.26 9.39 -18.99
C ALA A 138 22.52 9.19 -18.13
N VAL A 139 22.35 9.05 -16.80
CA VAL A 139 23.45 9.02 -15.83
C VAL A 139 23.89 7.61 -15.47
N VAL A 140 23.00 6.62 -15.48
CA VAL A 140 23.30 5.25 -15.02
C VAL A 140 24.06 4.48 -16.12
N PRO A 141 25.38 4.26 -15.98
CA PRO A 141 26.19 3.61 -17.02
C PRO A 141 26.00 2.08 -17.02
N GLU A 142 25.54 1.52 -15.90
CA GLU A 142 25.41 0.08 -15.64
C GLU A 142 24.10 -0.53 -16.20
N GLY A 143 23.36 0.25 -17.00
CA GLY A 143 22.19 -0.22 -17.73
C GLY A 143 20.85 -0.10 -16.99
N PRO A 144 19.72 -0.27 -17.70
CA PRO A 144 18.39 0.10 -17.20
C PRO A 144 17.88 -0.74 -16.01
N LEU A 145 18.47 -1.90 -15.73
CA LEU A 145 18.00 -2.80 -14.66
C LEU A 145 18.11 -2.17 -13.26
N HIS A 146 19.09 -1.29 -13.03
CA HIS A 146 19.22 -0.57 -11.76
C HIS A 146 18.06 0.39 -11.49
N LEU A 147 17.36 0.83 -12.54
CA LEU A 147 16.16 1.66 -12.42
C LEU A 147 14.97 0.86 -11.87
N TYR A 148 15.01 -0.46 -12.01
CA TYR A 148 13.87 -1.32 -11.68
C TYR A 148 13.46 -1.23 -10.22
N GLN A 149 14.39 -1.05 -9.29
CA GLN A 149 14.06 -1.00 -7.86
C GLN A 149 13.81 0.43 -7.37
N LEU A 150 14.12 1.46 -8.16
CA LEU A 150 14.06 2.84 -7.69
C LEU A 150 12.60 3.33 -7.50
N PRO A 151 12.32 4.07 -6.41
CA PRO A 151 10.99 4.65 -6.17
C PRO A 151 10.53 5.58 -7.29
N THR A 152 11.48 6.34 -7.85
CA THR A 152 11.25 7.32 -8.91
C THR A 152 10.77 6.68 -10.20
N THR A 153 11.06 5.41 -10.47
CA THR A 153 10.61 4.71 -11.68
C THR A 153 9.11 4.45 -11.65
N TRP A 154 8.59 4.08 -10.48
CA TRP A 154 7.26 3.50 -10.37
C TRP A 154 6.20 4.42 -9.78
N VAL A 155 6.60 5.59 -9.27
CA VAL A 155 5.65 6.58 -8.74
C VAL A 155 4.54 6.95 -9.74
N ILE A 156 4.81 6.89 -11.05
CA ILE A 156 3.81 7.13 -12.10
C ILE A 156 2.62 6.16 -12.02
N THR A 157 2.86 4.90 -11.66
CA THR A 157 1.80 3.89 -11.50
C THR A 157 0.94 4.17 -10.28
N MET A 158 1.53 4.70 -9.20
CA MET A 158 0.82 5.16 -8.00
C MET A 158 0.00 6.43 -8.30
N LEU A 159 0.58 7.38 -9.06
CA LEU A 159 -0.10 8.59 -9.52
C LEU A 159 -1.29 8.25 -10.42
N ALA A 160 -1.18 7.23 -11.28
CA ALA A 160 -2.32 6.74 -12.09
C ALA A 160 -3.48 6.26 -11.18
N GLY A 161 -3.15 5.53 -10.12
CA GLY A 161 -4.13 5.10 -9.11
C GLY A 161 -4.76 6.26 -8.35
N ALA A 162 -3.95 7.23 -7.94
CA ALA A 162 -4.41 8.44 -7.30
C ALA A 162 -5.35 9.25 -8.21
N ALA A 163 -4.96 9.44 -9.48
CA ALA A 163 -5.77 10.11 -10.49
C ALA A 163 -7.11 9.39 -10.70
N LEU A 164 -7.09 8.05 -10.81
CA LEU A 164 -8.32 7.25 -10.87
C LEU A 164 -9.22 7.53 -9.67
N ASN A 165 -8.69 7.57 -8.45
CA ASN A 165 -9.51 7.84 -7.25
C ASN A 165 -10.13 9.25 -7.27
N LEU A 166 -9.34 10.25 -7.64
CA LEU A 166 -9.73 11.67 -7.64
C LEU A 166 -10.76 12.00 -8.73
N TYR A 167 -10.66 11.33 -9.88
CA TYR A 167 -11.50 11.61 -11.04
C TYR A 167 -12.49 10.48 -11.38
N ARG A 168 -12.64 9.46 -10.51
CA ARG A 168 -13.53 8.30 -10.75
C ARG A 168 -14.97 8.67 -11.14
N ASP A 169 -15.47 9.79 -10.63
CA ASP A 169 -16.85 10.26 -10.86
C ASP A 169 -16.98 10.97 -12.22
N ARG A 170 -15.87 11.40 -12.81
CA ARG A 170 -15.79 12.06 -14.14
C ARG A 170 -15.33 11.12 -15.25
N LEU A 171 -14.71 10.00 -14.90
CA LEU A 171 -14.21 9.01 -15.86
C LEU A 171 -15.32 8.04 -16.25
N PRO A 172 -15.43 7.67 -17.54
CA PRO A 172 -16.35 6.62 -17.95
C PRO A 172 -15.98 5.30 -17.28
N ALA A 173 -16.98 4.47 -17.02
CA ALA A 173 -16.75 3.12 -16.51
C ALA A 173 -15.92 2.33 -17.53
N ALA A 174 -14.88 1.64 -17.08
CA ALA A 174 -14.17 0.69 -17.92
C ALA A 174 -15.14 -0.43 -18.32
N GLY A 175 -15.28 -0.68 -19.64
CA GLY A 175 -16.05 -1.82 -20.15
C GLY A 175 -15.28 -3.14 -20.02
N PRO A 176 -15.96 -4.29 -20.14
CA PRO A 176 -15.31 -5.61 -20.04
C PRO A 176 -14.21 -5.81 -21.08
N TRP A 177 -14.38 -5.32 -22.31
CA TRP A 177 -13.35 -5.38 -23.35
C TRP A 177 -12.08 -4.62 -23.00
N ALA A 178 -12.22 -3.41 -22.44
CA ALA A 178 -11.08 -2.63 -21.97
C ALA A 178 -10.37 -3.34 -20.82
N ALA A 179 -11.12 -3.96 -19.90
CA ALA A 179 -10.56 -4.76 -18.82
C ALA A 179 -9.82 -6.01 -19.35
N THR A 180 -10.39 -6.73 -20.31
CA THR A 180 -9.74 -7.88 -20.95
C THR A 180 -8.46 -7.45 -21.66
N ALA A 181 -8.49 -6.38 -22.45
CA ALA A 181 -7.31 -5.86 -23.13
C ALA A 181 -6.21 -5.44 -22.13
N ALA A 182 -6.58 -4.76 -21.05
CA ALA A 182 -5.65 -4.39 -19.98
C ALA A 182 -5.07 -5.62 -19.28
N GLY A 183 -5.89 -6.64 -19.02
CA GLY A 183 -5.46 -7.91 -18.43
C GLY A 183 -4.49 -8.68 -19.35
N LEU A 184 -4.80 -8.75 -20.64
CA LEU A 184 -3.92 -9.38 -21.64
C LEU A 184 -2.61 -8.61 -21.81
N ALA A 185 -2.64 -7.26 -21.82
CA ALA A 185 -1.43 -6.45 -21.90
C ALA A 185 -0.51 -6.68 -20.70
N LEU A 186 -1.06 -6.69 -19.48
CA LEU A 186 -0.29 -6.96 -18.27
C LEU A 186 0.20 -8.42 -18.20
N GLY A 187 -0.64 -9.37 -18.61
CA GLY A 187 -0.28 -10.79 -18.67
C GLY A 187 0.80 -11.07 -19.71
N GLY A 188 0.71 -10.45 -20.90
CA GLY A 188 1.71 -10.57 -21.96
C GLY A 188 3.09 -10.06 -21.54
N MET A 189 3.15 -8.97 -20.76
CA MET A 189 4.41 -8.46 -20.22
C MET A 189 5.10 -9.42 -19.25
N CYS A 190 4.39 -10.37 -18.64
CA CYS A 190 5.02 -11.41 -17.81
C CYS A 190 5.88 -12.39 -18.61
N PHE A 191 5.67 -12.49 -19.93
CA PHE A 191 6.41 -13.39 -20.83
C PHE A 191 7.57 -12.70 -21.56
N LEU A 192 7.89 -11.46 -21.19
CA LEU A 192 8.95 -10.65 -21.79
C LEU A 192 9.95 -10.19 -20.71
N PRO A 193 10.69 -11.10 -20.05
CA PRO A 193 11.59 -10.73 -18.97
C PRO A 193 12.72 -9.77 -19.42
N GLU A 194 13.19 -9.91 -20.66
CA GLU A 194 14.23 -9.07 -21.28
C GLU A 194 13.76 -7.61 -21.46
N ALA A 195 12.46 -7.36 -21.43
CA ALA A 195 11.93 -6.00 -21.48
C ALA A 195 12.47 -5.15 -20.32
N LYS A 196 12.80 -5.74 -19.16
CA LYS A 196 13.39 -4.99 -18.02
C LYS A 196 14.76 -4.37 -18.34
N GLU A 197 15.46 -4.87 -19.35
CA GLU A 197 16.75 -4.33 -19.77
C GLU A 197 16.61 -3.15 -20.74
N GLN A 198 15.39 -2.84 -21.17
CA GLN A 198 15.12 -1.80 -22.16
C GLN A 198 14.65 -0.50 -21.49
N ALA A 199 15.24 0.63 -21.87
CA ALA A 199 14.83 1.96 -21.41
C ALA A 199 13.34 2.26 -21.70
N ALA A 200 12.82 1.76 -22.83
CA ALA A 200 11.43 1.92 -23.23
C ALA A 200 10.45 1.35 -22.18
N THR A 201 10.84 0.31 -21.45
CA THR A 201 10.01 -0.28 -20.39
C THR A 201 9.77 0.70 -19.25
N TYR A 202 10.74 1.55 -18.94
CA TYR A 202 10.62 2.52 -17.86
C TYR A 202 9.94 3.81 -18.31
N LEU A 203 10.24 4.31 -19.52
CA LEU A 203 9.62 5.53 -20.05
C LEU A 203 8.20 5.33 -20.56
N VAL A 204 7.91 4.17 -21.18
CA VAL A 204 6.63 3.89 -21.84
C VAL A 204 5.91 2.74 -21.14
N GLY A 205 6.61 1.66 -20.81
CA GLY A 205 6.01 0.50 -20.12
C GLY A 205 5.42 0.85 -18.75
N ALA A 206 6.13 1.61 -17.92
CA ALA A 206 5.65 2.00 -16.59
C ALA A 206 4.33 2.80 -16.62
N PRO A 207 4.17 3.89 -17.40
CA PRO A 207 2.88 4.58 -17.48
C PRO A 207 1.78 3.70 -18.12
N LEU A 208 2.09 2.92 -19.16
CA LEU A 208 1.09 2.04 -19.79
C LEU A 208 0.58 0.95 -18.84
N THR A 209 1.47 0.32 -18.07
CA THR A 209 1.09 -0.67 -17.06
C THR A 209 0.31 -0.06 -15.91
N GLY A 210 0.64 1.17 -15.51
CA GLY A 210 -0.14 1.95 -14.55
C GLY A 210 -1.57 2.24 -15.05
N LEU A 211 -1.71 2.63 -16.32
CA LEU A 211 -3.02 2.85 -16.95
C LEU A 211 -3.82 1.55 -17.09
N ALA A 212 -3.20 0.46 -17.56
CA ALA A 212 -3.83 -0.85 -17.64
C ALA A 212 -4.31 -1.33 -16.26
N SER A 213 -3.48 -1.14 -15.23
CA SER A 213 -3.84 -1.42 -13.84
C SER A 213 -5.01 -0.57 -13.37
N ALA A 214 -5.04 0.72 -13.71
CA ALA A 214 -6.14 1.62 -13.37
C ALA A 214 -7.46 1.22 -14.06
N VAL A 215 -7.40 0.75 -15.31
CA VAL A 215 -8.55 0.20 -16.05
C VAL A 215 -9.11 -1.04 -15.34
N LEU A 216 -8.24 -1.98 -14.96
CA LEU A 216 -8.64 -3.18 -14.21
C LEU A 216 -9.26 -2.83 -12.86
N ILE A 217 -8.66 -1.90 -12.12
CA ILE A 217 -9.17 -1.44 -10.82
C ILE A 217 -10.55 -0.76 -11.00
N SER A 218 -10.71 0.11 -12.01
CA SER A 218 -11.97 0.77 -12.33
C SER A 218 -13.09 -0.23 -12.64
N PHE A 219 -12.78 -1.27 -13.43
CA PHE A 219 -13.71 -2.34 -13.74
C PHE A 219 -14.06 -3.18 -12.50
N ALA A 220 -13.06 -3.58 -11.72
CA ALA A 220 -13.22 -4.44 -10.56
C ALA A 220 -14.09 -3.78 -9.46
N ILE A 221 -13.90 -2.48 -9.19
CA ILE A 221 -14.68 -1.76 -8.16
C ILE A 221 -16.17 -1.73 -8.53
N ARG A 222 -16.49 -1.50 -9.80
CA ARG A 222 -17.89 -1.45 -10.26
C ARG A 222 -18.54 -2.83 -10.28
N ARG A 223 -17.80 -3.88 -10.61
CA ARG A 223 -18.32 -5.26 -10.63
C ARG A 223 -18.42 -5.87 -9.23
N ALA A 224 -17.48 -5.57 -8.34
CA ALA A 224 -17.54 -6.00 -6.93
C ALA A 224 -18.76 -5.43 -6.18
N ALA A 225 -19.28 -4.27 -6.62
CA ALA A 225 -20.53 -3.71 -6.11
C ALA A 225 -21.79 -4.48 -6.56
N VAL A 226 -21.69 -5.29 -7.62
CA VAL A 226 -22.83 -5.96 -8.28
C VAL A 226 -22.78 -7.49 -8.12
N SER A 227 -21.61 -8.10 -8.06
CA SER A 227 -21.45 -9.56 -7.91
C SER A 227 -21.04 -9.93 -6.48
N GLY A 228 -21.82 -10.78 -5.81
CA GLY A 228 -21.49 -11.43 -4.53
C GLY A 228 -20.34 -12.44 -4.68
N GLY A 229 -19.17 -11.95 -5.09
CA GLY A 229 -18.14 -12.70 -5.81
C GLY A 229 -17.55 -13.90 -5.09
N LEU A 230 -17.05 -14.82 -5.95
CA LEU A 230 -16.33 -16.06 -5.70
C LEU A 230 -15.54 -16.05 -4.38
N VAL A 231 -16.05 -16.81 -3.40
CA VAL A 231 -15.46 -16.97 -2.06
C VAL A 231 -13.95 -17.28 -2.09
N PRO A 232 -13.44 -18.15 -2.99
CA PRO A 232 -12.01 -18.46 -3.05
C PRO A 232 -11.12 -17.25 -3.40
N LEU A 233 -11.57 -16.39 -4.32
CA LEU A 233 -10.82 -15.19 -4.72
C LEU A 233 -10.77 -14.14 -3.61
N ARG A 234 -11.86 -14.01 -2.84
CA ARG A 234 -11.89 -13.12 -1.67
C ARG A 234 -10.94 -13.61 -0.59
N TRP A 235 -10.90 -14.93 -0.36
CA TRP A 235 -9.98 -15.54 0.60
C TRP A 235 -8.52 -15.36 0.18
N LEU A 236 -8.20 -15.58 -1.10
CA LEU A 236 -6.86 -15.33 -1.62
C LEU A 236 -6.45 -13.86 -1.48
N GLY A 237 -7.40 -12.94 -1.64
CA GLY A 237 -7.20 -11.51 -1.35
C GLY A 237 -6.85 -11.23 0.12
N LEU A 238 -7.41 -11.98 1.08
CA LEU A 238 -7.10 -11.81 2.51
C LEU A 238 -5.65 -12.18 2.83
N ILE A 239 -5.17 -13.31 2.30
CA ILE A 239 -3.80 -13.80 2.57
C ILE A 239 -2.74 -13.21 1.62
N SER A 240 -3.15 -12.38 0.66
CA SER A 240 -2.27 -11.87 -0.41
C SER A 240 -1.03 -11.15 0.10
N TYR A 241 -1.12 -10.45 1.22
CA TYR A 241 0.03 -9.77 1.83
C TYR A 241 1.04 -10.76 2.39
N ALA A 242 0.61 -11.72 3.22
CA ALA A 242 1.51 -12.78 3.67
C ALA A 242 2.06 -13.62 2.51
N ALA A 243 1.24 -13.95 1.51
CA ALA A 243 1.71 -14.69 0.34
C ALA A 243 2.83 -13.92 -0.40
N TYR A 244 2.70 -12.60 -0.51
CA TYR A 244 3.76 -11.75 -1.05
C TYR A 244 5.03 -11.74 -0.18
N LEU A 245 4.93 -11.80 1.14
CA LEU A 245 6.12 -11.83 1.98
C LEU A 245 6.84 -13.20 1.94
N TRP A 246 6.07 -14.29 1.94
CA TRP A 246 6.58 -15.66 2.05
C TRP A 246 7.07 -16.26 0.73
N ASN A 247 6.66 -15.77 -0.44
CA ASN A 247 6.95 -16.45 -1.71
C ASN A 247 8.44 -16.60 -2.03
N PHE A 248 9.25 -15.53 -1.92
CA PHE A 248 10.70 -15.57 -2.18
C PHE A 248 11.50 -16.41 -1.18
N PRO A 249 11.32 -16.28 0.15
CA PRO A 249 12.03 -17.16 1.10
C PRO A 249 11.66 -18.63 0.92
N VAL A 250 10.36 -18.93 0.77
CA VAL A 250 9.90 -20.31 0.59
C VAL A 250 10.48 -20.92 -0.69
N LEU A 251 10.47 -20.18 -1.79
CA LEU A 251 11.10 -20.61 -3.04
C LEU A 251 12.60 -20.85 -2.83
N SER A 252 13.31 -19.90 -2.23
CA SER A 252 14.76 -19.99 -2.00
C SER A 252 15.14 -21.18 -1.13
N TRP A 253 14.40 -21.43 -0.05
CA TRP A 253 14.66 -22.56 0.85
C TRP A 253 14.34 -23.90 0.19
N LEU A 254 13.25 -23.98 -0.57
CA LEU A 254 12.91 -25.20 -1.30
C LEU A 254 13.97 -25.53 -2.36
N VAL A 255 14.36 -24.53 -3.16
CA VAL A 255 15.41 -24.68 -4.19
C VAL A 255 16.72 -25.13 -3.54
N ALA A 256 17.12 -24.53 -2.42
CA ALA A 256 18.32 -24.94 -1.71
C ALA A 256 18.21 -26.34 -1.08
N SER A 257 17.07 -26.69 -0.49
CA SER A 257 16.85 -27.99 0.17
C SER A 257 16.72 -29.16 -0.81
N MET A 258 16.39 -28.88 -2.07
CA MET A 258 16.18 -29.87 -3.12
C MET A 258 17.29 -29.81 -4.18
N ASP A 259 18.47 -29.26 -3.84
CA ASP A 259 19.65 -29.18 -4.74
C ASP A 259 19.33 -28.60 -6.14
N ASN A 260 18.49 -27.57 -6.19
CA ASN A 260 18.01 -26.92 -7.43
C ASN A 260 17.13 -27.79 -8.34
N ASP A 261 16.45 -28.81 -7.80
CA ASP A 261 15.44 -29.56 -8.54
C ASP A 261 14.33 -28.61 -9.08
N PRO A 262 13.98 -28.68 -10.39
CA PRO A 262 12.88 -27.91 -10.97
C PRO A 262 11.54 -28.03 -10.23
N TRP A 263 11.28 -29.17 -9.57
CA TRP A 263 10.07 -29.36 -8.76
C TRP A 263 9.98 -28.41 -7.58
N ALA A 264 11.11 -27.90 -7.07
CA ALA A 264 11.13 -26.91 -5.99
C ALA A 264 10.32 -25.66 -6.34
N ALA A 265 10.41 -25.17 -7.59
CA ALA A 265 9.64 -24.03 -8.05
C ALA A 265 8.13 -24.32 -8.06
N LEU A 266 7.73 -25.51 -8.50
CA LEU A 266 6.31 -25.90 -8.52
C LEU A 266 5.76 -26.08 -7.10
N LEU A 267 6.52 -26.71 -6.21
CA LEU A 267 6.16 -26.92 -4.81
C LEU A 267 6.17 -25.62 -3.98
N SER A 268 6.91 -24.60 -4.43
CA SER A 268 6.94 -23.30 -3.76
C SER A 268 5.58 -22.60 -3.72
N LEU A 269 4.73 -22.81 -4.73
CA LEU A 269 3.40 -22.21 -4.79
C LEU A 269 2.47 -22.72 -3.68
N PRO A 270 2.19 -24.04 -3.55
CA PRO A 270 1.38 -24.55 -2.45
C PRO A 270 2.03 -24.30 -1.09
N ALA A 271 3.37 -24.39 -0.98
CA ALA A 271 4.08 -24.08 0.26
C ALA A 271 3.91 -22.61 0.68
N THR A 272 3.98 -21.67 -0.27
CA THR A 272 3.73 -20.24 -0.03
C THR A 272 2.31 -20.02 0.46
N VAL A 273 1.31 -20.63 -0.18
CA VAL A 273 -0.09 -20.50 0.23
C VAL A 273 -0.29 -21.07 1.63
N ALA A 274 0.32 -22.21 1.95
CA ALA A 274 0.26 -22.81 3.28
C ALA A 274 0.88 -21.88 4.34
N MET A 275 2.12 -21.43 4.13
CA MET A 275 2.82 -20.51 5.02
C MET A 275 2.08 -19.18 5.20
N ALA A 276 1.54 -18.63 4.10
CA ALA A 276 0.76 -17.40 4.13
C ALA A 276 -0.54 -17.57 4.94
N THR A 277 -1.20 -18.72 4.79
CA THR A 277 -2.42 -19.03 5.55
C THR A 277 -2.13 -19.15 7.03
N LEU A 278 -1.06 -19.86 7.41
CA LEU A 278 -0.62 -19.99 8.80
C LEU A 278 -0.28 -18.63 9.40
N SER A 279 0.51 -17.83 8.69
CA SER A 279 0.88 -16.46 9.08
C SER A 279 -0.34 -15.56 9.26
N TRP A 280 -1.31 -15.63 8.35
CA TRP A 280 -2.54 -14.84 8.42
C TRP A 280 -3.33 -15.14 9.69
N PHE A 281 -3.55 -16.42 10.00
CA PHE A 281 -4.32 -16.81 11.17
C PHE A 281 -3.58 -16.57 12.48
N ALA A 282 -2.26 -16.82 12.52
CA ALA A 282 -1.47 -16.69 13.73
C ALA A 282 -1.12 -15.24 14.08
N ILE A 283 -0.97 -14.35 13.08
CA ILE A 283 -0.33 -13.05 13.28
C ILE A 283 -1.20 -11.89 12.80
N GLU A 284 -1.62 -11.90 11.54
CA GLU A 284 -2.34 -10.76 10.96
C GLU A 284 -3.76 -10.62 11.51
N ARG A 285 -4.51 -11.72 11.57
CA ARG A 285 -5.88 -11.75 12.11
C ARG A 285 -5.94 -11.22 13.56
N PRO A 286 -5.08 -11.65 14.51
CA PRO A 286 -5.09 -11.08 15.86
C PRO A 286 -4.66 -9.61 15.89
N ALA A 287 -3.65 -9.20 15.12
CA ALA A 287 -3.24 -7.80 15.04
C ALA A 287 -4.37 -6.88 14.52
N LEU A 288 -5.11 -7.33 13.51
CA LEU A 288 -6.30 -6.62 13.00
C LEU A 288 -7.46 -6.61 13.99
N ALA A 289 -7.62 -7.65 14.81
CA ALA A 289 -8.60 -7.66 15.89
C ALA A 289 -8.25 -6.62 16.98
N TRP A 290 -6.96 -6.51 17.34
CA TRP A 290 -6.48 -5.50 18.28
C TRP A 290 -6.70 -4.08 17.75
N LYS A 291 -6.40 -3.83 16.48
CA LYS A 291 -6.69 -2.56 15.82
C LYS A 291 -8.17 -2.16 15.96
N ARG A 292 -9.10 -3.08 15.67
CA ARG A 292 -10.56 -2.81 15.77
C ARG A 292 -10.96 -2.40 17.20
N ARG A 293 -10.39 -3.02 18.23
CA ARG A 293 -10.64 -2.66 19.64
C ARG A 293 -10.17 -1.24 19.97
N LEU A 294 -9.01 -0.84 19.46
CA LEU A 294 -8.47 0.51 19.66
C LEU A 294 -9.33 1.57 18.98
N ASP A 295 -9.85 1.28 17.79
CA ASP A 295 -10.72 2.22 17.05
C ASP A 295 -12.08 2.41 17.75
N HIS A 296 -12.69 1.34 18.28
CA HIS A 296 -13.94 1.43 19.05
C HIS A 296 -13.79 2.24 20.34
N ARG A 297 -12.68 2.08 21.08
CA ARG A 297 -12.43 2.86 22.31
C ARG A 297 -12.36 4.37 22.02
N HIS A 298 -11.73 4.77 20.93
CA HIS A 298 -11.64 6.18 20.54
C HIS A 298 -12.99 6.79 20.14
N GLN A 299 -13.85 6.01 19.46
CA GLN A 299 -15.21 6.47 19.13
C GLN A 299 -16.07 6.66 20.38
N HIS A 300 -15.95 5.74 21.34
CA HIS A 300 -16.69 5.84 22.61
C HIS A 300 -16.24 7.04 23.44
N THR A 301 -14.93 7.29 23.57
CA THR A 301 -14.42 8.46 24.31
C THR A 301 -14.76 9.78 23.62
N ALA A 302 -14.77 9.82 22.28
CA ALA A 302 -15.18 11.01 21.53
C ALA A 302 -16.68 11.34 21.67
N LEU A 303 -17.54 10.31 21.79
CA LEU A 303 -18.97 10.48 22.03
C LEU A 303 -19.26 10.93 23.47
N VAL A 304 -18.59 10.33 24.46
CA VAL A 304 -18.73 10.72 25.88
C VAL A 304 -18.20 12.13 26.14
N GLY A 305 -17.07 12.51 25.52
CA GLY A 305 -16.53 13.87 25.61
C GLY A 305 -17.40 14.94 24.92
N ARG A 306 -18.15 14.56 23.87
CA ARG A 306 -19.15 15.44 23.23
C ARG A 306 -20.40 15.61 24.09
N SER A 307 -20.85 14.56 24.78
CA SER A 307 -21.98 14.64 25.71
C SER A 307 -21.63 15.53 26.92
N ALA A 308 -20.46 15.34 27.51
CA ALA A 308 -19.99 16.15 28.64
C ALA A 308 -19.73 17.63 28.30
N ALA A 309 -19.47 17.96 27.03
CA ALA A 309 -19.32 19.35 26.58
C ALA A 309 -20.66 20.03 26.25
N VAL A 310 -21.73 19.25 26.02
CA VAL A 310 -23.10 19.76 25.83
C VAL A 310 -23.79 19.99 27.19
N ASP A 311 -23.48 19.17 28.19
CA ASP A 311 -24.00 19.28 29.56
C ASP A 311 -23.10 20.16 30.46
N GLY A 312 -22.94 21.44 30.07
CA GLY A 312 -22.29 22.45 30.94
C GLY A 312 -23.04 22.64 32.27
N PRO A 313 -22.37 23.12 33.34
CA PRO A 313 -22.97 23.20 34.67
C PRO A 313 -24.22 24.11 34.68
N PRO A 314 -25.26 23.77 35.47
CA PRO A 314 -26.51 24.51 35.46
C PRO A 314 -26.28 25.96 35.91
N VAL A 315 -26.75 26.90 35.09
CA VAL A 315 -26.81 28.33 35.41
C VAL A 315 -27.75 28.50 36.61
N PRO A 316 -27.33 29.15 37.72
CA PRO A 316 -28.20 29.34 38.87
C PRO A 316 -29.34 30.29 38.49
N SER A 317 -30.57 29.83 38.66
CA SER A 317 -31.80 30.60 38.44
C SER A 317 -31.95 31.67 39.50
N SER A 318 -31.81 32.95 39.12
CA SER A 318 -32.18 34.09 39.95
C SER A 318 -33.71 34.24 39.96
N GLU A 319 -34.32 33.93 41.09
CA GLU A 319 -35.70 34.23 41.42
C GLU A 319 -35.92 35.71 41.77
N HIS A 320 -37.15 36.18 41.48
CA HIS A 320 -37.87 37.31 42.07
C HIS A 320 -37.53 38.75 41.62
N GLU A 321 -38.37 39.29 40.72
CA GLU A 321 -38.79 40.69 40.77
C GLU A 321 -40.33 40.79 40.58
N PRO A 322 -41.07 41.49 41.48
CA PRO A 322 -42.51 41.61 41.40
C PRO A 322 -42.94 42.78 40.49
N ARG A 323 -43.97 42.54 39.67
CA ARG A 323 -44.61 43.56 38.82
C ARG A 323 -45.39 44.55 39.68
N LEU A 324 -44.93 45.80 39.73
CA LEU A 324 -45.71 46.95 40.18
C LEU A 324 -46.39 47.60 38.96
N GLY A 325 -47.71 47.74 39.04
CA GLY A 325 -48.55 48.30 37.98
C GLY A 325 -48.57 49.84 37.96
N LEU A 326 -49.03 50.38 36.84
CA LEU A 326 -49.56 51.74 36.73
C LEU A 326 -50.78 51.74 35.78
N PRO A 327 -51.87 52.45 36.13
CA PRO A 327 -53.02 52.66 35.25
C PRO A 327 -52.87 53.92 34.39
N ALA A 328 -53.83 54.08 33.49
CA ALA A 328 -53.94 55.04 32.40
C ALA A 328 -53.78 56.54 32.75
N GLY A 329 -53.32 57.28 31.73
CA GLY A 329 -53.30 58.74 31.61
C GLY A 329 -52.70 59.13 30.26
#